data_AF-A0A6I3STZ0-F1
#
_entry.id   AF-A0A6I3STZ0-F1
#
_cell.length_a   1.000
_cell.length_b   1.000
_cell.length_c   1.000
_cell.angle_alpha   90.00
_cell.angle_beta   90.00
_cell.angle_gamma   90.00
#
_symmetry.space_group_name_H-M   'P 1'
#
loop_
_entity.id
_entity.type
_entity.pdbx_description
1 polymer ?
#
loop_
_entity_poly.entity_id
_entity_poly.type
_entity_poly.pdbx_seq_one_letter_code
_entity_poly.pdbx_strand_id
1 'polypeptide(L)'
;MRHTKLALAMITAAVLSACGGSSGDPQPGAQVNRVKFASQVSFGDSLSDVGTYNVGTVKALGGGKFTINGNNTAVATELTGKNWTELMAAQLGLPAPCPAQTGLDGNAAQGFSVPVVENTSCFSYAQGGARVTNPIGPGHKLTGSPLGALTVPVVTQVKNHLARVGGKFKGDEVVFVMAGGNDVLGSLGALQTGATAAGKTAFATSLTTQLAAGTTSPATGAQAIGAALAT
;
A
#
# COMPACT_ATOMS: atom_id res chain seq x y z
N MET A 1 -58.95 0.75 37.67
CA MET A 1 -57.79 1.68 37.81
C MET A 1 -56.42 1.03 37.62
N ARG A 2 -56.21 -0.29 37.86
CA ARG A 2 -54.93 -0.96 37.58
C ARG A 2 -54.67 -1.19 36.09
N HIS A 3 -55.70 -1.60 35.33
CA HIS A 3 -55.57 -1.87 33.89
C HIS A 3 -55.33 -0.61 33.04
N THR A 4 -55.90 0.53 33.42
CA THR A 4 -55.67 1.82 32.75
C THR A 4 -54.25 2.35 32.96
N LYS A 5 -53.64 2.10 34.14
CA LYS A 5 -52.25 2.47 34.42
C LYS A 5 -51.25 1.59 33.65
N LEU A 6 -51.55 0.30 33.52
CA LEU A 6 -50.75 -0.64 32.72
C LEU A 6 -50.83 -0.32 31.21
N ALA A 7 -52.02 -0.02 30.69
CA ALA A 7 -52.19 0.36 29.30
C ALA A 7 -51.43 1.67 28.97
N LEU A 8 -51.49 2.66 29.86
CA LEU A 8 -50.79 3.92 29.67
C LEU A 8 -49.27 3.73 29.68
N ALA A 9 -48.73 2.93 30.61
CA ALA A 9 -47.30 2.63 30.68
C ALA A 9 -46.78 1.89 29.44
N MET A 10 -47.55 0.95 28.89
CA MET A 10 -47.19 0.22 27.68
C MET A 10 -47.20 1.11 26.44
N ILE A 11 -48.16 2.04 26.34
CA ILE A 11 -48.20 3.03 25.25
C ILE A 11 -47.02 3.99 25.38
N THR A 12 -46.68 4.46 26.58
CA THR A 12 -45.52 5.34 26.79
C THR A 12 -44.20 4.63 26.45
N ALA A 13 -44.04 3.36 26.82
CA ALA A 13 -42.87 2.56 26.45
C ALA A 13 -42.77 2.33 24.93
N ALA A 14 -43.90 2.06 24.26
CA ALA A 14 -43.96 1.91 22.81
C ALA A 14 -43.59 3.22 22.08
N VAL A 15 -44.09 4.37 22.55
CA VAL A 15 -43.75 5.69 22.00
C VAL A 15 -42.28 6.06 22.26
N LEU A 16 -41.72 5.72 23.43
CA LEU A 16 -40.30 5.93 23.70
C LEU A 16 -39.39 5.05 22.82
N SER A 17 -39.79 3.81 22.53
CA SER A 17 -39.06 2.95 21.59
C SER A 17 -39.20 3.40 20.13
N ALA A 18 -40.27 4.12 19.78
CA ALA A 18 -40.48 4.68 18.44
C ALA A 18 -39.71 6.00 18.22
N CYS A 19 -39.39 6.75 19.28
CA CYS A 19 -38.56 7.95 19.21
C CYS A 19 -37.06 7.71 19.45
N GLY A 20 -36.65 6.46 19.73
CA GLY A 20 -35.33 6.13 20.27
C GLY A 20 -34.43 5.24 19.42
N GLY A 21 -34.66 5.09 18.11
CA GLY A 21 -33.74 4.29 17.29
C GLY A 21 -34.26 3.87 15.91
N SER A 22 -34.52 4.83 15.03
CA SER A 22 -34.63 4.54 13.59
C SER A 22 -33.31 4.91 12.91
N SER A 23 -32.47 3.91 12.73
CA SER A 23 -31.30 3.92 11.85
C SER A 23 -31.74 3.94 10.38
N GLY A 24 -32.36 5.05 9.94
CA GLY A 24 -32.94 5.15 8.59
C GLY A 24 -33.17 6.56 8.06
N ASP A 25 -33.52 7.54 8.91
CA ASP A 25 -33.70 8.93 8.49
C ASP A 25 -32.46 9.79 8.80
N PRO A 26 -32.05 10.72 7.90
CA PRO A 26 -30.90 11.58 8.15
C PRO A 26 -31.20 12.58 9.27
N GLN A 27 -30.74 12.26 10.48
CA GLN A 27 -30.64 13.24 11.57
C GLN A 27 -29.59 14.30 11.21
N PRO A 28 -29.76 15.58 11.61
CA PRO A 28 -28.69 16.57 11.51
C PRO A 28 -27.42 16.05 12.22
N GLY A 29 -26.33 15.90 11.46
CA GLY A 29 -25.06 15.33 11.96
C GLY A 29 -24.92 13.80 11.83
N ALA A 30 -25.96 13.08 11.43
CA ALA A 30 -25.80 11.68 11.06
C ALA A 30 -25.01 11.58 9.73
N GLN A 31 -23.85 10.93 9.77
CA GLN A 31 -23.05 10.60 8.58
C GLN A 31 -23.69 9.45 7.78
N VAL A 32 -24.96 9.63 7.40
CA VAL A 32 -25.65 8.66 6.55
C VAL A 32 -25.15 8.87 5.12
N ASN A 33 -24.45 7.87 4.57
CA ASN A 33 -24.01 7.91 3.18
C ASN A 33 -25.23 7.98 2.27
N ARG A 34 -25.44 9.15 1.64
CA ARG A 34 -26.52 9.41 0.67
C ARG A 34 -26.34 8.59 -0.59
N VAL A 35 -25.10 8.40 -1.01
CA VAL A 35 -24.73 7.50 -2.11
C VAL A 35 -24.45 6.13 -1.52
N LYS A 36 -25.08 5.11 -2.10
CA LYS A 36 -24.81 3.70 -1.78
C LYS A 36 -24.00 3.10 -2.91
N PHE A 37 -22.99 2.34 -2.55
CA PHE A 37 -22.20 1.56 -3.48
C PHE A 37 -22.53 0.07 -3.28
N ALA A 38 -22.47 -0.71 -4.35
CA ALA A 38 -22.67 -2.15 -4.31
C ALA A 38 -21.38 -2.89 -3.95
N SER A 39 -20.22 -2.29 -4.25
CA SER A 39 -18.91 -2.88 -3.93
C SER A 39 -17.81 -1.82 -3.86
N GLN A 40 -16.64 -2.24 -3.38
CA GLN A 40 -15.42 -1.44 -3.35
C GLN A 40 -14.35 -2.11 -4.19
N VAL A 41 -13.71 -1.34 -5.05
CA VAL A 41 -12.52 -1.73 -5.81
C VAL A 41 -11.37 -0.83 -5.39
N SER A 42 -10.21 -1.39 -5.08
CA SER A 42 -9.03 -0.60 -4.74
C SER A 42 -7.83 -0.97 -5.61
N PHE A 43 -7.14 0.06 -6.10
CA PHE A 43 -5.88 -0.01 -6.84
C PHE A 43 -4.83 0.82 -6.12
N GLY A 44 -3.57 0.44 -6.23
CA GLY A 44 -2.50 1.22 -5.63
C GLY A 44 -1.33 0.41 -5.12
N ASP A 45 -0.73 0.93 -4.06
CA ASP A 45 0.49 0.40 -3.49
C ASP A 45 0.33 -0.05 -2.02
N SER A 46 1.43 -0.02 -1.26
CA SER A 46 1.51 -0.38 0.16
C SER A 46 0.47 0.33 1.03
N LEU A 47 0.10 1.57 0.71
CA LEU A 47 -0.86 2.32 1.53
C LEU A 47 -2.28 1.74 1.45
N SER A 48 -2.58 0.99 0.39
CA SER A 48 -3.89 0.38 0.13
C SER A 48 -3.86 -1.15 0.12
N ASP A 49 -2.68 -1.77 0.23
CA ASP A 49 -2.52 -3.23 0.23
C ASP A 49 -3.12 -3.85 1.50
N VAL A 50 -4.04 -4.78 1.30
CA VAL A 50 -4.79 -5.48 2.36
C VAL A 50 -4.25 -6.87 2.69
N GLY A 51 -3.09 -7.25 2.16
CA GLY A 51 -2.47 -8.53 2.48
C GLY A 51 -1.96 -9.34 1.30
N THR A 52 -1.62 -8.72 0.17
CA THR A 52 -1.09 -9.40 -1.03
C THR A 52 0.07 -10.34 -0.67
N TYR A 53 0.96 -9.88 0.21
CA TYR A 53 2.14 -10.63 0.65
C TYR A 53 1.94 -11.41 1.95
N ASN A 54 0.71 -11.51 2.47
CA ASN A 54 0.42 -12.22 3.71
C ASN A 54 0.40 -13.75 3.50
N VAL A 55 1.53 -14.30 3.08
CA VAL A 55 1.75 -15.72 2.76
C VAL A 55 3.11 -16.18 3.28
N GLY A 56 3.34 -17.49 3.31
CA GLY A 56 4.64 -18.07 3.70
C GLY A 56 5.17 -17.52 5.03
N THR A 57 6.46 -17.17 5.05
CA THR A 57 7.12 -16.63 6.25
C THR A 57 6.56 -15.27 6.68
N VAL A 58 6.10 -14.42 5.74
CA VAL A 58 5.49 -13.12 6.09
C VAL A 58 4.26 -13.33 6.98
N LYS A 59 3.41 -14.30 6.62
CA LYS A 59 2.25 -14.69 7.42
C LYS A 59 2.65 -15.29 8.76
N ALA A 60 3.66 -16.17 8.78
CA ALA A 60 4.15 -16.80 10.01
C ALA A 60 4.66 -15.77 11.04
N LEU A 61 5.20 -14.64 10.58
CA LEU A 61 5.67 -13.54 11.41
C LEU A 61 4.58 -12.52 11.76
N GLY A 62 3.32 -12.75 11.38
CA GLY A 62 2.21 -11.83 11.65
C GLY A 62 2.18 -10.56 10.81
N GLY A 63 2.91 -10.55 9.68
CA GLY A 63 2.99 -9.40 8.77
C GLY A 63 1.89 -9.37 7.71
N GLY A 64 2.20 -8.69 6.60
CA GLY A 64 1.39 -8.72 5.38
C GLY A 64 0.68 -7.41 5.02
N LYS A 65 0.59 -6.44 5.95
CA LYS A 65 0.11 -5.09 5.68
C LYS A 65 1.13 -4.04 6.13
N PHE A 66 1.23 -2.93 5.40
CA PHE A 66 2.19 -1.86 5.64
C PHE A 66 1.63 -0.83 6.62
N THR A 67 1.50 -1.23 7.89
CA THR A 67 0.99 -0.38 8.99
C THR A 67 1.80 -0.60 10.27
N ILE A 68 1.84 0.40 11.16
CA ILE A 68 2.86 0.56 12.21
C ILE A 68 2.79 -0.51 13.32
N ASN A 69 1.65 -1.19 13.52
CA ASN A 69 1.49 -2.13 14.65
C ASN A 69 0.84 -3.47 14.29
N GLY A 70 0.55 -3.73 13.02
CA GLY A 70 -0.31 -4.86 12.64
C GLY A 70 -1.63 -4.85 13.43
N ASN A 71 -2.27 -6.01 13.59
CA ASN A 71 -3.39 -6.14 14.51
C ASN A 71 -2.85 -6.41 15.93
N ASN A 72 -2.99 -5.42 16.81
CA ASN A 72 -2.57 -5.48 18.21
C ASN A 72 -3.72 -5.15 19.17
N THR A 73 -4.93 -5.62 18.84
CA THR A 73 -6.12 -5.40 19.66
C THR A 73 -6.04 -5.99 21.06
N ALA A 74 -5.11 -6.92 21.29
CA ALA A 74 -4.81 -7.46 22.62
C ALA A 74 -4.18 -6.41 23.55
N VAL A 75 -3.47 -5.42 23.01
CA VAL A 75 -2.89 -4.30 23.79
C VAL A 75 -3.85 -3.13 23.89
N ALA A 76 -4.47 -2.74 22.77
CA ALA A 76 -5.48 -1.67 22.74
C ALA A 76 -6.47 -1.90 21.61
N THR A 77 -7.76 -1.81 21.89
CA THR A 77 -8.85 -2.18 20.96
C THR A 77 -8.85 -1.40 19.65
N GLU A 78 -8.23 -0.21 19.63
CA GLU A 78 -8.12 0.67 18.48
C GLU A 78 -7.06 0.20 17.48
N LEU A 79 -6.10 -0.64 17.91
CA LEU A 79 -4.98 -1.12 17.10
C LEU A 79 -5.37 -2.28 16.20
N THR A 80 -6.36 -2.05 15.33
CA THR A 80 -6.97 -3.09 14.48
C THR A 80 -6.08 -3.59 13.33
N GLY A 81 -4.99 -2.89 13.00
CA GLY A 81 -4.15 -3.20 11.84
C GLY A 81 -4.83 -2.97 10.48
N LYS A 82 -5.98 -2.30 10.47
CA LYS A 82 -6.69 -1.93 9.24
C LYS A 82 -5.96 -0.80 8.53
N ASN A 83 -5.89 -0.89 7.20
CA ASN A 83 -5.53 0.27 6.37
C ASN A 83 -6.77 1.13 6.08
N TRP A 84 -6.57 2.28 5.43
CA TRP A 84 -7.65 3.22 5.16
C TRP A 84 -8.76 2.63 4.27
N THR A 85 -8.44 1.73 3.33
CA THR A 85 -9.45 1.10 2.46
C THR A 85 -10.39 0.18 3.22
N GLU A 86 -9.91 -0.46 4.29
CA GLU A 86 -10.75 -1.29 5.16
C GLU A 86 -11.65 -0.43 6.05
N LEU A 87 -11.17 0.75 6.46
CA LEU A 87 -11.99 1.74 7.17
C LEU A 87 -13.07 2.31 6.25
N MET A 88 -12.74 2.62 5.00
CA MET A 88 -13.71 3.08 4.01
C MET A 88 -14.80 2.03 3.74
N ALA A 89 -14.42 0.76 3.58
CA ALA A 89 -15.39 -0.31 3.38
C ALA A 89 -16.38 -0.41 4.56
N ALA A 90 -15.86 -0.36 5.79
CA ALA A 90 -16.70 -0.35 6.99
C ALA A 90 -17.63 0.87 7.04
N GLN A 91 -17.11 2.06 6.76
CA GLN A 91 -17.91 3.30 6.74
C GLN A 91 -18.98 3.30 5.65
N LEU A 92 -18.72 2.65 4.51
CA LEU A 92 -19.66 2.52 3.40
C LEU A 92 -20.66 1.37 3.57
N GLY A 93 -20.52 0.54 4.61
CA GLY A 93 -21.34 -0.64 4.82
C GLY A 93 -21.06 -1.76 3.81
N LEU A 94 -19.84 -1.83 3.29
CA LEU A 94 -19.39 -2.80 2.30
C LEU A 94 -18.63 -3.96 2.97
N PRO A 95 -18.54 -5.14 2.32
CA PRO A 95 -17.71 -6.24 2.80
C PRO A 95 -16.26 -5.83 3.03
N ALA A 96 -15.61 -6.44 4.01
CA ALA A 96 -14.18 -6.23 4.25
C ALA A 96 -13.39 -6.57 2.97
N PRO A 97 -12.50 -5.68 2.49
CA PRO A 97 -11.75 -5.95 1.28
C PRO A 97 -10.76 -7.10 1.48
N CYS A 98 -10.53 -7.87 0.42
CA CYS A 98 -9.58 -8.97 0.38
C CYS A 98 -8.65 -8.83 -0.84
N PRO A 99 -7.40 -9.35 -0.77
CA PRO A 99 -6.42 -9.16 -1.82
C PRO A 99 -6.81 -9.95 -3.08
N ALA A 100 -6.87 -9.28 -4.23
CA ALA A 100 -7.21 -9.86 -5.52
C ALA A 100 -6.17 -10.87 -6.04
N GLN A 101 -4.94 -10.77 -5.54
CA GLN A 101 -3.82 -11.65 -5.82
C GLN A 101 -3.01 -11.81 -4.53
N THR A 102 -2.45 -12.99 -4.29
CA THR A 102 -1.45 -13.21 -3.24
C THR A 102 -0.27 -13.99 -3.80
N GLY A 103 0.89 -13.90 -3.15
CA GLY A 103 2.08 -14.65 -3.57
C GLY A 103 3.37 -13.90 -3.31
N LEU A 104 4.50 -14.59 -3.47
CA LEU A 104 5.85 -14.03 -3.36
C LEU A 104 6.80 -14.76 -4.33
N ASP A 105 7.70 -14.02 -4.96
CA ASP A 105 8.68 -14.51 -5.93
C ASP A 105 10.11 -14.22 -5.45
N GLY A 106 10.33 -14.48 -4.16
CA GLY A 106 11.57 -14.22 -3.44
C GLY A 106 12.38 -15.46 -3.13
N ASN A 107 13.21 -15.36 -2.09
CA ASN A 107 14.11 -16.43 -1.68
C ASN A 107 13.36 -17.61 -1.06
N ALA A 108 13.38 -18.76 -1.75
CA ALA A 108 12.75 -19.99 -1.30
C ALA A 108 13.32 -20.50 0.04
N ALA A 109 14.63 -20.35 0.28
CA ALA A 109 15.26 -20.79 1.52
C ALA A 109 14.78 -19.99 2.75
N GLN A 110 14.20 -18.82 2.53
CA GLN A 110 13.60 -17.97 3.57
C GLN A 110 12.07 -18.08 3.62
N GLY A 111 11.48 -18.98 2.83
CA GLY A 111 10.02 -19.14 2.71
C GLY A 111 9.32 -17.97 2.01
N PHE A 112 10.07 -17.22 1.19
CA PHE A 112 9.55 -16.11 0.37
C PHE A 112 9.31 -16.50 -1.10
N SER A 113 9.34 -17.79 -1.44
CA SER A 113 8.86 -18.28 -2.72
C SER A 113 7.52 -18.98 -2.49
N VAL A 114 6.43 -18.28 -2.78
CA VAL A 114 5.05 -18.77 -2.60
C VAL A 114 4.29 -18.56 -3.90
N PRO A 115 3.67 -19.61 -4.48
CA PRO A 115 2.95 -19.52 -5.73
C PRO A 115 1.95 -18.35 -5.76
N VAL A 116 1.87 -17.68 -6.90
CA VAL A 116 0.88 -16.62 -7.12
C VAL A 116 -0.50 -17.24 -7.23
N VAL A 117 -1.44 -16.74 -6.43
CA VAL A 117 -2.85 -17.17 -6.41
C VAL A 117 -3.74 -15.98 -6.73
N GLU A 118 -4.61 -16.15 -7.72
CA GLU A 118 -5.65 -15.17 -8.06
C GLU A 118 -6.90 -15.43 -7.22
N ASN A 119 -7.31 -14.46 -6.40
CA ASN A 119 -8.57 -14.52 -5.67
C ASN A 119 -9.63 -13.79 -6.51
N THR A 120 -10.37 -14.54 -7.32
CA THR A 120 -11.29 -13.97 -8.34
C THR A 120 -12.50 -13.25 -7.74
N SER A 121 -12.88 -13.56 -6.51
CA SER A 121 -13.95 -12.86 -5.75
C SER A 121 -13.48 -11.59 -5.04
N CYS A 122 -12.18 -11.26 -5.11
CA CYS A 122 -11.57 -10.15 -4.39
C CYS A 122 -11.21 -8.99 -5.33
N PHE A 123 -11.43 -7.76 -4.86
CA PHE A 123 -11.26 -6.54 -5.67
C PHE A 123 -10.30 -5.50 -5.08
N SER A 124 -9.48 -5.87 -4.10
CA SER A 124 -8.32 -5.05 -3.70
C SER A 124 -7.07 -5.51 -4.42
N TYR A 125 -6.67 -4.77 -5.46
CA TYR A 125 -5.53 -5.07 -6.31
C TYR A 125 -4.24 -4.39 -5.86
N ALA A 126 -4.32 -3.48 -4.90
CA ALA A 126 -3.16 -2.74 -4.41
C ALA A 126 -2.09 -3.68 -3.85
N GLN A 127 -0.83 -3.45 -4.22
CA GLN A 127 0.30 -4.26 -3.79
C GLN A 127 1.43 -3.39 -3.25
N GLY A 128 1.99 -3.73 -2.09
CA GLY A 128 3.19 -3.08 -1.59
C GLY A 128 4.30 -2.98 -2.64
N GLY A 129 4.87 -1.80 -2.79
CA GLY A 129 5.91 -1.50 -3.79
C GLY A 129 5.39 -1.24 -5.20
N ALA A 130 4.11 -1.42 -5.52
CA ALA A 130 3.59 -1.14 -6.85
C ALA A 130 3.86 0.32 -7.28
N ARG A 131 4.34 0.48 -8.50
CA ARG A 131 4.45 1.78 -9.17
C ARG A 131 3.30 1.97 -10.14
N VAL A 132 3.16 3.16 -10.70
CA VAL A 132 2.09 3.44 -11.68
C VAL A 132 2.23 2.53 -12.91
N THR A 133 3.41 2.48 -13.52
CA THR A 133 3.66 1.74 -14.78
C THR A 133 4.78 0.70 -14.71
N ASN A 134 5.85 0.98 -13.94
CA ASN A 134 7.04 0.13 -13.94
C ASN A 134 6.84 -1.09 -13.01
N PRO A 135 7.03 -2.33 -13.50
CA PRO A 135 6.86 -3.54 -12.69
C PRO A 135 7.91 -3.72 -11.60
N ILE A 136 9.02 -2.99 -11.66
CA ILE A 136 10.10 -3.07 -10.68
C ILE A 136 9.92 -1.94 -9.67
N GLY A 137 9.21 -2.27 -8.60
CA GLY A 137 9.04 -1.41 -7.43
C GLY A 137 9.90 -1.83 -6.24
N PRO A 138 9.86 -1.06 -5.12
CA PRO A 138 10.51 -1.46 -3.88
C PRO A 138 10.09 -2.85 -3.43
N GLY A 139 11.06 -3.68 -3.04
CA GLY A 139 10.82 -5.04 -2.57
C GLY A 139 10.75 -6.09 -3.68
N HIS A 140 10.72 -5.70 -4.97
CA HIS A 140 10.75 -6.62 -6.09
C HIS A 140 12.08 -7.38 -6.17
N LYS A 141 12.07 -8.63 -6.66
CA LYS A 141 13.28 -9.47 -6.70
C LYS A 141 14.44 -8.83 -7.49
N LEU A 142 14.13 -8.08 -8.56
CA LEU A 142 15.14 -7.39 -9.38
C LEU A 142 15.78 -6.18 -8.69
N THR A 143 15.29 -5.77 -7.51
CA THR A 143 16.00 -4.79 -6.66
C THR A 143 17.00 -5.47 -5.71
N GLY A 144 17.20 -6.79 -5.83
CA GLY A 144 17.99 -7.59 -4.89
C GLY A 144 17.25 -7.91 -3.59
N SER A 145 15.95 -7.62 -3.50
CA SER A 145 15.15 -7.89 -2.32
C SER A 145 14.93 -9.40 -2.12
N PRO A 146 15.24 -9.97 -0.95
CA PRO A 146 14.96 -11.37 -0.65
C PRO A 146 13.46 -11.68 -0.57
N LEU A 147 12.62 -10.67 -0.29
CA LEU A 147 11.17 -10.83 -0.20
C LEU A 147 10.56 -11.22 -1.56
N GLY A 148 11.08 -10.65 -2.66
CA GLY A 148 10.52 -10.85 -4.00
C GLY A 148 9.04 -10.48 -4.09
N ALA A 149 8.70 -9.27 -3.65
CA ALA A 149 7.37 -8.71 -3.83
C ALA A 149 6.99 -8.69 -5.32
N LEU A 150 5.74 -9.00 -5.65
CA LEU A 150 5.25 -9.09 -7.03
C LEU A 150 5.20 -7.71 -7.72
N THR A 151 4.91 -6.66 -6.93
CA THR A 151 4.87 -5.24 -7.34
C THR A 151 4.12 -4.98 -8.65
N VAL A 152 2.97 -5.65 -8.84
CA VAL A 152 2.14 -5.49 -10.04
C VAL A 152 1.77 -4.01 -10.22
N PRO A 153 2.14 -3.36 -11.34
CA PRO A 153 1.89 -1.93 -11.54
C PRO A 153 0.40 -1.58 -11.57
N VAL A 154 0.05 -0.36 -11.19
CA VAL A 154 -1.34 0.12 -11.16
C VAL A 154 -2.02 -0.01 -12.52
N VAL A 155 -1.32 0.28 -13.63
CA VAL A 155 -1.87 0.07 -14.98
C VAL A 155 -2.25 -1.40 -15.24
N THR A 156 -1.46 -2.34 -14.71
CA THR A 156 -1.73 -3.78 -14.81
C THR A 156 -2.84 -4.20 -13.84
N GLN A 157 -2.88 -3.64 -12.64
CA GLN A 157 -3.97 -3.88 -11.69
C GLN A 157 -5.33 -3.50 -12.29
N VAL A 158 -5.43 -2.31 -12.90
CA VAL A 158 -6.64 -1.85 -13.59
C VAL A 158 -6.98 -2.76 -14.78
N LYS A 159 -5.99 -3.12 -15.59
CA LYS A 159 -6.17 -4.07 -16.70
C LYS A 159 -6.73 -5.42 -16.21
N ASN A 160 -6.19 -5.95 -15.11
CA ASN A 160 -6.64 -7.21 -14.52
C ASN A 160 -8.08 -7.11 -14.02
N HIS A 161 -8.46 -6.00 -13.40
CA HIS A 161 -9.84 -5.77 -13.00
C HIS A 161 -10.78 -5.74 -14.21
N LEU A 162 -10.47 -4.95 -15.23
CA LEU A 162 -11.29 -4.84 -16.43
C LEU A 162 -11.44 -6.20 -17.14
N ALA A 163 -10.39 -7.01 -17.20
CA ALA A 163 -10.47 -8.37 -17.72
C ALA A 163 -11.44 -9.26 -16.93
N ARG A 164 -11.52 -9.08 -15.60
CA ARG A 164 -12.41 -9.85 -14.71
C ARG A 164 -13.88 -9.39 -14.80
N VAL A 165 -14.14 -8.10 -15.04
CA VAL A 165 -15.51 -7.54 -14.99
C VAL A 165 -16.13 -7.28 -16.37
N GLY A 166 -15.58 -7.86 -17.44
CA GLY A 166 -16.15 -7.75 -18.79
C GLY A 166 -15.84 -6.42 -19.50
N GLY A 167 -14.69 -5.83 -19.19
CA GLY A 167 -14.11 -4.69 -19.92
C GLY A 167 -14.56 -3.31 -19.45
N LYS A 168 -15.45 -3.21 -18.46
CA LYS A 168 -15.91 -1.93 -17.92
C LYS A 168 -16.30 -2.03 -16.45
N PHE A 169 -16.16 -0.91 -15.76
CA PHE A 169 -16.76 -0.67 -14.45
C PHE A 169 -18.30 -0.74 -14.57
N LYS A 170 -18.96 -1.36 -13.59
CA LYS A 170 -20.42 -1.49 -13.54
C LYS A 170 -21.09 -0.15 -13.23
N GLY A 171 -20.38 0.74 -12.55
CA GLY A 171 -20.81 2.11 -12.26
C GLY A 171 -21.53 2.28 -10.93
N ASP A 172 -21.68 1.21 -10.14
CA ASP A 172 -22.18 1.25 -8.77
C ASP A 172 -21.15 0.80 -7.73
N GLU A 173 -19.91 0.55 -8.14
CA GLU A 173 -18.77 0.45 -7.23
C GLU A 173 -18.21 1.82 -6.84
N VAL A 174 -17.62 1.88 -5.65
CA VAL A 174 -16.63 2.92 -5.34
C VAL A 174 -15.26 2.42 -5.77
N VAL A 175 -14.52 3.27 -6.50
CA VAL A 175 -13.17 2.96 -6.97
C VAL A 175 -12.17 3.85 -6.27
N PHE A 176 -11.25 3.25 -5.52
CA PHE A 176 -10.17 3.94 -4.84
C PHE A 176 -8.84 3.71 -5.55
N VAL A 177 -8.09 4.79 -5.76
CA VAL A 177 -6.75 4.74 -6.35
C VAL A 177 -5.80 5.58 -5.50
N MET A 178 -4.73 4.96 -5.00
CA MET A 178 -3.66 5.66 -4.29
C MET A 178 -2.31 5.10 -4.73
N ALA A 179 -1.54 5.91 -5.45
CA ALA A 179 -0.29 5.48 -6.08
C ALA A 179 0.66 6.65 -6.33
N GLY A 180 1.89 6.33 -6.75
CA GLY A 180 2.90 7.30 -7.18
C GLY A 180 4.01 7.53 -6.14
N GLY A 181 3.80 7.16 -4.88
CA GLY A 181 4.85 7.24 -3.85
C GLY A 181 6.09 6.44 -4.24
N ASN A 182 5.91 5.22 -4.73
CA ASN A 182 7.02 4.36 -5.18
C ASN A 182 7.74 4.90 -6.43
N ASP A 183 7.04 5.66 -7.29
CA ASP A 183 7.67 6.33 -8.45
C ASP A 183 8.58 7.47 -8.02
N VAL A 184 8.13 8.29 -7.06
CA VAL A 184 8.94 9.35 -6.47
C VAL A 184 10.15 8.77 -5.75
N LEU A 185 9.95 7.75 -4.90
CA LEU A 185 11.05 7.09 -4.19
C LEU A 185 12.07 6.46 -5.14
N GLY A 186 11.59 5.78 -6.19
CA GLY A 186 12.47 5.23 -7.23
C GLY A 186 13.26 6.31 -7.96
N SER A 187 12.62 7.43 -8.28
CA SER A 187 13.26 8.57 -8.97
C SER A 187 14.28 9.27 -8.07
N LEU A 188 13.99 9.43 -6.78
CA LEU A 188 14.93 9.99 -5.80
C LEU A 188 16.14 9.07 -5.60
N GLY A 189 15.94 7.74 -5.58
CA GLY A 189 17.06 6.78 -5.52
C GLY A 189 17.96 6.86 -6.76
N ALA A 190 17.38 7.01 -7.95
CA ALA A 190 18.12 7.22 -9.18
C ALA A 190 18.89 8.55 -9.16
N LEU A 191 18.25 9.63 -8.69
CA LEU A 191 18.89 10.93 -8.53
C LEU A 191 20.07 10.86 -7.55
N GLN A 192 19.89 10.24 -6.39
CA GLN A 192 20.95 10.06 -5.39
C GLN A 192 22.13 9.28 -5.97
N THR A 193 21.86 8.19 -6.70
CA THR A 193 22.89 7.39 -7.35
C THR A 193 23.67 8.20 -8.38
N GLY A 194 22.95 8.91 -9.26
CA GLY A 194 23.56 9.76 -10.28
C GLY A 194 24.36 10.93 -9.69
N ALA A 195 23.81 11.62 -8.69
CA ALA A 195 24.48 12.73 -8.01
C ALA A 195 25.74 12.25 -7.26
N THR A 196 25.69 11.08 -6.63
CA THR A 196 26.86 10.48 -5.96
C THR A 196 27.94 10.14 -6.98
N ALA A 197 27.58 9.54 -8.12
CA ALA A 197 28.53 9.23 -9.19
C ALA A 197 29.17 10.50 -9.76
N ALA A 198 28.38 11.53 -10.07
CA ALA A 198 28.87 12.82 -10.54
C ALA A 198 29.79 13.50 -9.50
N GLY A 199 29.41 13.47 -8.22
CA GLY A 199 30.20 14.01 -7.13
C GLY A 199 31.56 13.30 -6.98
N LYS A 200 31.59 11.97 -7.10
CA LYS A 200 32.84 11.19 -7.09
C LYS A 200 33.77 11.60 -8.25
N THR A 201 33.22 11.75 -9.46
CA THR A 201 33.99 12.21 -10.62
C THR A 201 34.54 13.62 -10.42
N ALA A 202 33.71 14.54 -9.92
CA ALA A 202 34.12 15.92 -9.66
C ALA A 202 35.21 16.00 -8.57
N PHE A 203 35.06 15.24 -7.48
CA PHE A 203 36.05 15.12 -6.43
C PHE A 203 37.38 14.58 -6.97
N ALA A 204 37.36 13.48 -7.71
CA ALA A 204 38.56 12.88 -8.27
C ALA A 204 39.28 13.85 -9.24
N THR A 205 38.53 14.54 -10.10
CA THR A 205 39.07 15.53 -11.03
C THR A 205 39.72 16.71 -10.30
N SER A 206 39.00 17.26 -9.33
CA SER A 206 39.45 18.42 -8.55
C SER A 206 40.70 18.09 -7.74
N LEU A 207 40.70 16.96 -7.03
CA LEU A 207 41.81 16.50 -6.22
C LEU A 207 43.05 16.22 -7.09
N THR A 208 42.88 15.52 -8.21
CA THR A 208 43.96 15.24 -9.15
C THR A 208 44.58 16.52 -9.69
N THR A 209 43.76 17.48 -10.12
CA THR A 209 44.24 18.74 -10.71
C THR A 209 44.99 19.59 -9.67
N GLN A 210 44.42 19.75 -8.47
CA GLN A 210 45.01 20.58 -7.43
C GLN A 210 46.33 20.01 -6.89
N LEU A 211 46.39 18.70 -6.65
CA LEU A 211 47.61 18.08 -6.16
C LEU A 211 48.69 18.00 -7.24
N ALA A 212 48.33 17.71 -8.50
CA ALA A 212 49.27 17.68 -9.62
C ALA A 212 49.98 19.02 -9.83
N ALA A 213 49.27 20.15 -9.65
CA ALA A 213 49.84 21.49 -9.76
C ALA A 213 50.98 21.76 -8.76
N GLY A 214 51.01 21.05 -7.62
CA GLY A 214 52.08 21.13 -6.63
C GLY A 214 53.28 20.22 -6.90
N THR A 215 53.27 19.44 -7.98
CA THR A 215 54.34 18.50 -8.32
C THR A 215 55.37 19.10 -9.29
N THR A 216 56.56 18.50 -9.34
CA THR A 216 57.63 18.90 -10.28
C THR A 216 57.29 18.61 -11.75
N SER A 217 56.38 17.68 -12.00
CA SER A 217 55.83 17.37 -13.33
C SER A 217 54.31 17.18 -13.23
N PRO A 218 53.50 18.24 -13.43
CA PRO A 218 52.06 18.17 -13.26
C PRO A 218 51.37 17.09 -14.10
N ALA A 219 51.84 16.82 -15.32
CA ALA A 219 51.27 15.77 -16.18
C ALA A 219 51.47 14.36 -15.58
N THR A 220 52.68 14.06 -15.11
CA THR A 220 53.01 12.77 -14.48
C THR A 220 52.33 12.65 -13.10
N GLY A 221 52.30 13.75 -12.34
CA GLY A 221 51.60 13.81 -11.05
C GLY A 221 50.11 13.53 -11.19
N ALA A 222 49.44 14.13 -12.18
CA ALA A 222 48.03 13.89 -12.46
C ALA A 222 47.74 12.42 -12.80
N GLN A 223 48.59 11.78 -13.61
CA GLN A 223 48.43 10.36 -13.95
C GLN A 223 48.56 9.45 -12.72
N ALA A 224 49.57 9.67 -11.88
CA ALA A 224 49.79 8.86 -10.68
C ALA A 224 48.67 9.04 -9.64
N ILE A 225 48.23 10.27 -9.42
CA ILE A 225 47.16 10.59 -8.45
C ILE A 225 45.80 10.07 -8.95
N GLY A 226 45.52 10.24 -10.25
CA GLY A 226 44.32 9.68 -10.86
C GLY A 226 44.28 8.15 -10.78
N ALA A 227 45.43 7.49 -10.99
CA ALA A 227 45.53 6.03 -10.83
C ALA A 227 45.30 5.59 -9.38
N ALA A 228 45.85 6.32 -8.40
CA ALA A 228 45.66 6.03 -6.98
C ALA A 228 44.21 6.26 -6.49
N LEU A 229 43.46 7.17 -7.14
CA LEU A 229 42.04 7.39 -6.83
C LEU A 229 41.11 6.34 -7.46
N ALA A 230 41.62 5.55 -8.42
CA ALA A 230 40.87 4.51 -9.10
C ALA A 230 40.99 3.12 -8.42
N THR A 231 41.88 2.98 -7.43
CA THR A 231 42.05 1.78 -6.58
C THR A 231 41.22 1.88 -5.30
#